data_AF-A0A938CBZ4-F1
#
_entry.id   AF-A0A938CBZ4-F1
#
_cell.length_a   1.000
_cell.length_b   1.000
_cell.length_c   1.000
_cell.angle_alpha   90.00
_cell.angle_beta   90.00
_cell.angle_gamma   90.00
#
_symmetry.space_group_name_H-M   'P 1'
#
loop_
_entity.id
_entity.type
_entity.pdbx_description
1 polymer ?
#
loop_
_entity_poly.entity_id
_entity_poly.type
_entity_poly.pdbx_seq_one_letter_code
_entity_poly.pdbx_strand_id
1 'polypeptide(L)'
;MSTLPDARASIADVTRQLNALSAALARGDAVDVSALDQAVQMLCEITAALPRQTGQKLRGELMALYQDLDRLEREMRAAHEALARQLKGLSRGTQATQAYGRQPSKS
;
A
#
# COMPACT_ATOMS: atom_id res chain seq x y z
N MET A 1 -30.26 0.27 8.33
CA MET A 1 -29.54 1.11 9.31
C MET A 1 -28.28 0.37 9.68
N SER A 2 -27.11 0.90 9.33
CA SER A 2 -25.82 0.26 9.67
C SER A 2 -25.62 0.24 11.18
N THR A 3 -25.12 -0.87 11.72
CA THR A 3 -24.98 -1.09 13.16
C THR A 3 -23.51 -1.03 13.59
N LEU A 4 -23.28 -0.89 14.91
CA LEU A 4 -21.93 -0.92 15.48
C LEU A 4 -21.17 -2.23 15.16
N PRO A 5 -21.79 -3.42 15.24
CA PRO A 5 -21.19 -4.66 14.75
C PRO A 5 -20.77 -4.63 13.29
N ASP A 6 -21.58 -4.06 12.39
CA ASP A 6 -21.26 -3.99 10.95
C ASP A 6 -20.01 -3.15 10.71
N ALA A 7 -19.89 -2.02 11.41
CA ALA A 7 -18.72 -1.15 11.34
C ALA A 7 -17.45 -1.86 11.84
N ARG A 8 -17.54 -2.62 12.95
CA ARG A 8 -16.41 -3.39 13.46
C ARG A 8 -16.00 -4.54 12.54
N ALA A 9 -16.97 -5.21 11.94
CA ALA A 9 -16.70 -6.25 10.95
C ALA A 9 -15.98 -5.66 9.73
N SER A 10 -16.41 -4.48 9.27
CA SER A 10 -15.75 -3.75 8.18
C SER A 10 -14.33 -3.30 8.56
N ILE A 11 -14.10 -2.76 9.76
CA ILE A 11 -12.75 -2.45 10.25
C ILE A 11 -11.85 -3.68 10.23
N ALA A 12 -12.34 -4.81 10.77
CA ALA A 12 -11.58 -6.05 10.82
C ALA A 12 -11.25 -6.60 9.42
N ASP A 13 -12.13 -6.40 8.44
CA ASP A 13 -11.88 -6.76 7.05
C ASP A 13 -10.76 -5.89 6.44
N VAL A 14 -10.85 -4.57 6.57
CA VAL A 14 -9.81 -3.64 6.08
C VAL A 14 -8.46 -3.95 6.73
N THR A 15 -8.40 -4.17 8.05
CA THR A 15 -7.17 -4.56 8.75
C THR A 15 -6.57 -5.86 8.19
N ARG A 16 -7.41 -6.85 7.86
CA ARG A 16 -6.93 -8.11 7.28
C ARG A 16 -6.33 -7.91 5.89
N GLN A 17 -6.99 -7.11 5.06
CA GLN A 17 -6.51 -6.78 3.72
C GLN A 17 -5.18 -6.00 3.79
N LEU A 18 -5.07 -5.02 4.69
CA LEU A 18 -3.84 -4.29 4.96
C LEU A 18 -2.68 -5.21 5.30
N ASN A 19 -2.88 -6.13 6.26
CA ASN A 19 -1.85 -7.08 6.67
C ASN A 19 -1.41 -7.99 5.52
N ALA A 20 -2.36 -8.45 4.69
CA ALA A 20 -2.06 -9.28 3.52
C ALA A 20 -1.24 -8.50 2.48
N LEU A 21 -1.58 -7.23 2.22
CA LEU A 21 -0.87 -6.35 1.29
C LEU A 21 0.53 -6.02 1.78
N SER A 22 0.70 -5.64 3.06
CA SER A 22 2.03 -5.41 3.65
C SER A 22 2.90 -6.68 3.58
N ALA A 23 2.33 -7.86 3.84
CA ALA A 23 3.07 -9.11 3.74
C ALA A 23 3.49 -9.43 2.29
N ALA A 24 2.63 -9.16 1.30
CA ALA A 24 2.95 -9.32 -0.12
C ALA A 24 4.03 -8.34 -0.57
N LEU A 25 3.89 -7.07 -0.18
CA LEU A 25 4.87 -6.04 -0.49
C LEU A 25 6.25 -6.36 0.12
N ALA A 26 6.28 -6.87 1.36
CA ALA A 26 7.51 -7.29 2.04
C ALA A 26 8.24 -8.45 1.32
N ARG A 27 7.51 -9.29 0.57
CA ARG A 27 8.10 -10.33 -0.29
C ARG A 27 8.57 -9.79 -1.64
N GLY A 28 8.25 -8.54 -1.97
CA GLY A 28 8.51 -7.94 -3.27
C GLY A 28 7.47 -8.28 -4.33
N ASP A 29 6.31 -8.81 -3.92
CA ASP A 29 5.21 -9.12 -4.83
C ASP A 29 4.58 -7.82 -5.36
N ALA A 30 4.10 -7.83 -6.60
CA ALA A 30 3.23 -6.78 -7.10
C ALA A 30 1.89 -6.85 -6.35
N VAL A 31 1.44 -5.72 -5.82
CA VAL A 31 0.20 -5.62 -5.04
C VAL A 31 -0.85 -4.82 -5.78
N ASP A 32 -2.09 -5.32 -5.79
CA ASP A 32 -3.28 -4.57 -6.21
C ASP A 32 -4.04 -4.12 -4.96
N VAL A 33 -4.24 -2.81 -4.85
CA VAL A 33 -4.91 -2.17 -3.71
C VAL A 33 -6.37 -1.85 -3.99
N SER A 34 -6.90 -2.20 -5.17
CA SER A 34 -8.27 -1.87 -5.59
C SER A 34 -9.32 -2.45 -4.64
N ALA A 35 -9.11 -3.67 -4.14
CA ALA A 35 -10.00 -4.30 -3.17
C ALA A 35 -9.98 -3.58 -1.81
N LEU A 36 -8.79 -3.15 -1.36
CA LEU A 36 -8.63 -2.40 -0.12
C LEU A 36 -9.33 -1.04 -0.21
N ASP A 37 -9.18 -0.35 -1.34
CA ASP A 37 -9.80 0.95 -1.58
C ASP A 37 -11.34 0.86 -1.51
N GLN A 38 -11.93 -0.16 -2.14
CA GLN A 38 -13.36 -0.45 -2.05
C GLN A 38 -13.81 -0.74 -0.61
N ALA A 39 -13.02 -1.50 0.16
CA ALA A 39 -13.33 -1.82 1.55
C ALA A 39 -13.26 -0.58 2.46
N VAL A 40 -12.26 0.29 2.26
CA VAL A 40 -12.14 1.57 2.97
C VAL A 40 -13.30 2.50 2.63
N GLN A 41 -13.69 2.59 1.35
CA GLN A 41 -14.85 3.38 0.91
C GLN A 41 -16.13 2.91 1.63
N MET A 42 -16.36 1.59 1.66
CA MET A 42 -17.51 1.01 2.35
C MET A 42 -17.50 1.28 3.86
N LEU A 43 -16.32 1.20 4.49
CA LEU A 43 -16.16 1.55 5.91
C LEU A 43 -16.51 3.02 6.18
N CYS A 44 -16.08 3.94 5.31
CA CYS A 44 -16.41 5.36 5.39
C CYS A 44 -17.93 5.57 5.31
N GLU A 45 -18.62 4.89 4.40
CA GLU A 45 -20.08 4.97 4.27
C GLU A 45 -20.80 4.42 5.51
N ILE A 46 -20.37 3.26 6.01
CA ILE A 46 -20.94 2.65 7.22
C ILE A 46 -20.77 3.57 8.42
N THR A 47 -19.57 4.13 8.61
CA THR A 47 -19.27 5.00 9.75
C THR A 47 -19.97 6.35 9.66
N ALA A 48 -20.13 6.92 8.47
CA ALA A 48 -20.90 8.13 8.25
C ALA A 48 -22.40 7.96 8.56
N ALA A 49 -22.94 6.75 8.37
CA ALA A 49 -24.33 6.42 8.68
C ALA A 49 -24.59 6.16 10.18
N LEU A 50 -23.55 6.08 11.02
CA LEU A 50 -23.71 5.81 12.45
C LEU A 50 -24.12 7.06 13.25
N PRO A 51 -24.98 6.90 14.28
CA PRO A 51 -25.19 7.95 15.27
C PRO A 51 -23.89 8.38 15.95
N ARG A 52 -23.73 9.68 16.22
CA ARG A 52 -22.49 10.27 16.77
C ARG A 52 -21.97 9.57 18.04
N GLN A 53 -22.86 9.20 18.97
CA GLN A 53 -22.49 8.46 20.19
C GLN A 53 -21.92 7.07 19.89
N THR A 54 -22.43 6.41 18.86
CA THR A 54 -21.97 5.09 18.41
C THR A 54 -20.64 5.20 17.68
N GLY A 55 -20.51 6.17 16.77
CA GLY A 55 -19.25 6.44 16.05
C GLY A 55 -18.09 6.82 16.99
N GLN A 56 -18.36 7.54 18.08
CA GLN A 56 -17.32 7.85 19.08
C GLN A 56 -16.69 6.60 19.71
N LYS A 57 -17.43 5.49 19.83
CA LYS A 57 -16.90 4.23 20.37
C LYS A 57 -15.87 3.57 19.44
N LEU A 58 -15.92 3.90 18.14
CA LEU A 58 -14.99 3.38 17.13
C LEU A 58 -13.75 4.27 16.93
N ARG A 59 -13.69 5.44 17.57
CA ARG A 59 -12.63 6.44 17.31
C ARG A 59 -11.24 5.85 17.45
N GLY A 60 -10.98 5.07 18.50
CA GLY A 60 -9.67 4.43 18.70
C GLY A 60 -9.32 3.45 17.59
N GLU A 61 -10.27 2.58 17.23
CA GLU A 61 -10.12 1.57 16.17
C GLU A 61 -9.86 2.22 14.80
N LEU A 62 -10.60 3.28 14.47
CA LEU A 62 -10.43 4.03 13.22
C LEU A 62 -9.11 4.81 13.15
N MET A 63 -8.64 5.35 14.28
CA MET A 63 -7.33 6.02 14.32
C MET A 63 -6.18 5.03 14.13
N ALA A 64 -6.27 3.84 14.72
CA ALA A 64 -5.29 2.78 14.48
C ALA A 64 -5.29 2.37 13.01
N LEU A 65 -6.47 2.16 12.41
CA LEU A 65 -6.60 1.82 11.00
C LEU A 65 -6.00 2.89 10.07
N TYR A 66 -6.19 4.17 10.39
CA TYR A 66 -5.58 5.27 9.65
C TYR A 66 -4.04 5.21 9.70
N GLN A 67 -3.46 4.92 10.88
CA GLN A 67 -2.02 4.76 11.04
C GLN A 67 -1.49 3.57 10.22
N ASP A 68 -2.24 2.47 10.15
CA ASP A 68 -1.88 1.30 9.36
C ASP A 68 -1.93 1.60 7.84
N LEU A 69 -2.93 2.34 7.37
CA LEU A 69 -3.02 2.79 5.96
C LEU A 69 -1.85 3.70 5.59
N ASP A 70 -1.55 4.68 6.43
CA ASP A 70 -0.43 5.62 6.26
C ASP A 70 0.93 4.89 6.29
N ARG A 71 1.05 3.82 7.09
CA ARG A 71 2.21 2.94 7.06
C ARG A 71 2.31 2.17 5.75
N LEU A 72 1.23 1.56 5.25
CA LEU A 72 1.24 0.83 3.97
C LEU A 72 1.65 1.76 2.81
N GLU A 73 1.13 3.00 2.78
CA GLU A 73 1.51 3.99 1.76
C GLU A 73 3.03 4.23 1.74
N ARG A 74 3.63 4.44 2.92
CA ARG A 74 5.08 4.61 3.05
C ARG A 74 5.85 3.39 2.57
N GLU A 75 5.41 2.19 2.94
CA GLU A 75 6.04 0.95 2.51
C GLU A 75 5.99 0.81 0.97
N MET A 76 4.84 1.09 0.35
CA MET A 76 4.68 1.06 -1.12
C MET A 76 5.58 2.08 -1.82
N ARG A 77 5.65 3.31 -1.30
CA ARG A 77 6.53 4.36 -1.84
C ARG A 77 8.00 3.93 -1.77
N ALA A 78 8.42 3.38 -0.63
CA ALA A 78 9.79 2.89 -0.45
C ALA A 78 10.12 1.74 -1.43
N ALA A 79 9.19 0.81 -1.65
CA ALA A 79 9.34 -0.27 -2.62
C ALA A 79 9.48 0.26 -4.05
N HIS A 80 8.65 1.22 -4.45
CA HIS A 80 8.73 1.88 -5.77
C HIS A 80 10.07 2.61 -5.97
N GLU A 81 10.54 3.34 -4.97
CA GLU A 81 11.84 4.02 -5.03
C GLU A 81 13.01 3.04 -5.12
N ALA A 82 12.94 1.91 -4.40
CA ALA A 82 13.93 0.85 -4.51
C ALA A 82 13.97 0.25 -5.92
N LEU A 83 12.80 -0.06 -6.50
CA LEU A 83 12.70 -0.58 -7.86
C LEU A 83 13.24 0.42 -8.90
N ALA A 84 12.89 1.70 -8.77
CA ALA A 84 13.38 2.75 -9.66
C ALA A 84 14.92 2.91 -9.59
N ARG A 85 15.51 2.76 -8.39
CA ARG A 85 16.97 2.77 -8.21
C ARG A 85 17.63 1.56 -8.89
N GLN A 86 17.05 0.37 -8.75
CA GLN A 86 17.55 -0.85 -9.38
C GLN A 86 17.52 -0.73 -10.92
N LEU A 87 16.42 -0.24 -11.49
CA LEU A 87 16.30 -0.01 -12.94
C LEU A 87 17.35 0.99 -13.47
N LYS A 88 17.58 2.09 -12.75
CA LYS A 88 18.64 3.06 -13.08
C LYS A 88 20.02 2.43 -13.03
N GLY A 89 20.29 1.56 -12.05
CA GLY A 89 21.56 0.82 -11.95
C GLY A 89 21.79 -0.12 -13.13
N LEU A 90 20.76 -0.89 -13.52
CA LEU A 90 20.81 -1.78 -14.69
C LEU A 90 21.08 -1.01 -15.99
N SER A 91 20.36 0.10 -16.21
CA SER A 91 20.55 0.96 -17.39
C SER A 91 21.99 1.51 -17.49
N ARG A 92 22.58 1.94 -16.36
CA ARG A 92 23.99 2.36 -16.30
C ARG A 92 24.95 1.22 -16.62
N GLY A 93 24.66 0.01 -16.15
CA GLY A 93 25.41 -1.20 -16.48
C GLY A 93 25.40 -1.48 -17.98
N THR A 94 24.23 -1.45 -18.62
CA THR A 94 24.10 -1.62 -20.08
C THR A 94 24.86 -0.54 -20.85
N GLN A 95 24.80 0.71 -20.41
CA GLN A 95 25.54 1.81 -21.02
C GLN A 95 27.06 1.61 -20.88
N ALA A 96 27.54 1.14 -19.73
CA ALA A 96 28.95 0.83 -19.50
C ALA A 96 29.42 -0.34 -20.38
N THR A 97 28.64 -1.42 -20.48
CA THR A 97 28.96 -2.54 -21.38
C THR A 97 29.01 -2.11 -22.85
N GLN A 98 28.10 -1.24 -23.29
CA GLN A 98 28.13 -0.66 -24.64
C GLN A 98 29.34 0.26 -24.85
N ALA A 99 29.79 1.00 -23.84
CA ALA A 99 30.98 1.84 -23.93
C ALA A 99 32.27 1.01 -24.09
N TYR A 100 32.39 -0.11 -23.39
CA TYR A 100 33.52 -1.03 -23.57
C TYR A 100 33.45 -1.80 -24.90
N GLY A 101 32.26 -2.17 -25.35
CA GLY A 101 32.07 -2.81 -26.67
C GLY A 101 32.32 -1.88 -27.87
N ARG A 102 32.46 -0.56 -27.64
CA ARG A 102 32.62 0.46 -28.67
C ARG A 102 33.98 1.17 -28.62
N GLN A 103 34.99 0.57 -27.99
CA GLN A 103 36.37 1.02 -28.17
C GLN A 103 36.76 0.82 -29.65
N PRO A 104 37.16 1.88 -30.37
CA PRO A 104 37.63 1.76 -31.74
C PRO A 104 38.95 0.97 -31.71
N SER A 105 38.98 -0.18 -32.40
CA SER A 105 40.22 -0.86 -32.74
C SER A 105 41.07 0.13 -33.53
N LYS A 106 42.16 0.61 -32.95
CA LYS A 106 43.17 1.37 -33.69
C LYS A 106 43.72 0.48 -34.82
N SER A 107 43.56 0.91 -36.06
CA SER A 107 44.32 0.46 -37.22
C SER A 107 44.83 1.70 -37.94
#